data_AF-A0A8S3WCE6-F1
#
_entry.id   AF-A0A8S3WCE6-F1
#
_cell.length_a   1.000
_cell.length_b   1.000
_cell.length_c   1.000
_cell.angle_alpha   90.00
_cell.angle_beta   90.00
_cell.angle_gamma   90.00
#
_symmetry.space_group_name_H-M   'P 1'
#
loop_
_entity.id
_entity.type
_entity.pdbx_description
1 polymer ?
#
loop_
_entity_poly.entity_id
_entity_poly.type
_entity_poly.pdbx_seq_one_letter_code
_entity_poly.pdbx_strand_id
1 'polypeptide(L)' 'MDDLRAEQEGTKKEGEVLTLIQSVSTRWNSCLDMLERFNTLSAIVAKILATRRNVPDMITSSKLSVIRDLIMLLTPFK' A
#
# COMPACT_ATOMS: atom_id res chain seq x y z
N MET A 1 5.08 -11.00 1.96
CA MET A 1 3.62 -11.09 1.77
C MET A 1 2.97 -11.73 2.98
N ASP A 2 3.59 -12.77 3.55
CA ASP A 2 3.04 -13.47 4.72
C ASP A 2 2.99 -12.59 5.98
N ASP A 3 3.99 -11.75 6.25
CA ASP A 3 3.93 -10.80 7.38
C ASP A 3 2.76 -9.81 7.30
N LEU A 4 2.43 -9.37 6.08
CA LEU A 4 1.32 -8.43 5.88
C LEU A 4 -0.02 -9.12 6.18
N ARG A 5 -0.17 -10.39 5.80
CA ARG A 5 -1.32 -11.22 6.19
C ARG A 5 -1.37 -11.44 7.70
N ALA A 6 -0.25 -11.85 8.30
CA ALA A 6 -0.15 -12.11 9.73
C ALA A 6 -0.54 -10.88 10.58
N GLU A 7 -0.14 -9.68 10.17
CA GLU A 7 -0.51 -8.42 10.84
C GLU A 7 -2.01 -8.05 10.66
N GLN A 8 -2.69 -8.60 9.66
CA GLN A 8 -4.10 -8.31 9.37
C GLN A 8 -5.08 -9.35 9.94
N GLU A 9 -4.63 -10.59 10.14
CA GLU A 9 -5.45 -11.71 10.64
C GLU A 9 -6.02 -11.45 12.05
N GLY A 10 -5.40 -10.58 12.85
CA GLY A 10 -5.96 -10.15 14.14
C GLY A 10 -7.11 -9.14 14.05
N THR A 11 -7.33 -8.52 12.88
CA THR A 11 -8.30 -7.41 12.70
C THR A 11 -9.34 -7.71 11.61
N LYS A 12 -9.03 -8.59 10.65
CA LYS A 12 -9.87 -8.85 9.47
C LYS A 12 -10.10 -10.34 9.26
N LYS A 13 -11.28 -10.69 8.72
CA LYS A 13 -11.60 -12.06 8.29
C LYS A 13 -10.74 -12.45 7.08
N GLU A 14 -10.51 -13.74 6.89
CA GLU A 14 -9.61 -14.30 5.87
C GLU A 14 -9.90 -13.81 4.44
N GLY A 15 -11.17 -13.50 4.11
CA GLY A 15 -11.58 -12.92 2.81
C GLY A 15 -11.38 -11.41 2.66
N GLU A 16 -11.05 -10.69 3.73
CA GLU A 16 -10.87 -9.22 3.74
C GLU A 16 -9.39 -8.82 3.85
N VAL A 17 -8.49 -9.80 3.93
CA VAL A 17 -7.05 -9.56 4.01
C VAL A 17 -6.55 -8.99 2.70
N LEU A 18 -5.88 -7.85 2.76
CA LEU A 18 -5.50 -7.08 1.57
C LEU A 18 -4.02 -7.27 1.25
N THR A 19 -3.72 -7.63 0.02
CA THR A 19 -2.34 -7.69 -0.47
C THR A 19 -1.94 -6.42 -1.20
N LEU A 20 -0.63 -6.15 -1.27
CA LEU A 20 -0.11 -5.09 -2.13
C LEU A 20 -0.34 -5.46 -3.60
N ILE A 21 -0.78 -4.48 -4.39
CA ILE A 21 -0.97 -4.60 -5.83
C ILE A 21 0.28 -4.05 -6.49
N GLN A 22 0.84 -4.76 -7.47
CA GLN A 22 1.90 -4.23 -8.31
C GLN A 22 1.29 -3.54 -9.54
N SER A 23 1.88 -2.42 -9.97
CA SER A 23 1.51 -1.79 -11.23
C SER A 23 1.80 -2.73 -12.40
N VAL A 24 0.86 -2.84 -13.34
CA VAL A 24 0.98 -3.66 -14.55
C VAL A 24 0.80 -2.75 -15.76
N SER A 25 1.82 -2.63 -16.60
CA SER A 25 1.86 -1.66 -17.71
C SER A 25 0.70 -1.81 -18.71
N THR A 26 0.19 -3.02 -18.88
CA THR A 26 -0.90 -3.33 -19.82
C THR A 26 -2.30 -3.07 -19.27
N ARG A 27 -2.44 -2.80 -17.95
CA ARG A 27 -3.72 -2.50 -17.32
C ARG A 27 -3.81 -1.01 -17.02
N TRP A 28 -4.81 -0.36 -17.61
CA TRP A 28 -5.09 1.05 -17.35
C TRP A 28 -5.31 1.30 -15.86
N ASN A 29 -4.79 2.43 -15.37
CA ASN A 29 -4.88 2.86 -13.97
C ASN A 29 -4.24 1.93 -12.94
N SER A 30 -3.46 0.92 -13.34
CA SER A 30 -2.82 -0.02 -12.40
C SER A 30 -1.84 0.65 -11.43
N CYS A 31 -1.22 1.76 -11.82
CA CYS A 31 -0.40 2.59 -10.95
C CYS A 31 -1.25 3.26 -9.86
N LEU A 32 -2.41 3.83 -10.23
CA LEU A 32 -3.35 4.42 -9.28
C LEU A 32 -3.89 3.36 -8.31
N ASP A 33 -4.28 2.18 -8.81
CA ASP A 33 -4.70 1.04 -7.99
C ASP A 33 -3.62 0.63 -6.96
N MET A 34 -2.37 0.58 -7.40
CA MET A 34 -1.22 0.30 -6.52
C MET A 34 -1.06 1.38 -5.44
N LEU A 35 -1.14 2.66 -5.81
CA LEU A 35 -1.01 3.78 -4.87
C LEU A 35 -2.15 3.80 -3.84
N GLU A 36 -3.40 3.59 -4.26
CA GLU A 36 -4.57 3.48 -3.38
C GLU A 36 -4.39 2.34 -2.36
N ARG A 37 -3.95 1.17 -2.83
CA ARG A 37 -3.70 0.01 -1.98
C ARG A 37 -2.54 0.25 -1.01
N PHE A 38 -1.44 0.82 -1.50
CA PHE A 38 -0.29 1.13 -0.67
C PHE A 38 -0.63 2.16 0.41
N ASN A 39 -1.34 3.24 0.08
CA ASN A 39 -1.77 4.25 1.06
C ASN A 39 -2.64 3.62 2.16
N THR A 40 -3.56 2.73 1.80
CA THR A 40 -4.41 1.98 2.75
C THR A 40 -3.59 1.11 3.71
N LEU A 41 -2.49 0.50 3.23
CA LEU A 41 -1.66 -0.42 3.99
C LEU A 41 -0.42 0.23 4.61
N SER A 42 -0.21 1.53 4.38
CA SER A 42 1.04 2.24 4.70
C SER A 42 1.46 2.12 6.17
N ALA A 43 0.50 2.14 7.10
CA ALA A 43 0.78 1.97 8.53
C ALA A 43 1.33 0.56 8.86
N ILE A 44 0.73 -0.48 8.28
CA ILE A 44 1.17 -1.88 8.49
C ILE A 44 2.52 -2.09 7.81
N VAL A 45 2.70 -1.57 6.59
CA VAL A 45 3.97 -1.62 5.87
C VAL A 45 5.08 -0.93 6.67
N ALA A 46 4.82 0.25 7.24
CA ALA A 46 5.78 0.95 8.08
C ALA A 46 6.19 0.13 9.31
N LYS A 47 5.22 -0.51 9.99
CA LYS A 47 5.48 -1.41 11.13
C LYS A 47 6.37 -2.60 10.74
N ILE A 48 6.07 -3.25 9.62
CA ILE A 48 6.86 -4.38 9.11
C ILE A 48 8.29 -3.94 8.76
N LEU A 49 8.44 -2.81 8.07
CA LEU A 49 9.74 -2.26 7.71
C LEU A 49 10.57 -1.88 8.94
N ALA A 50 9.94 -1.35 10.00
CA ALA A 50 10.62 -1.04 11.26
C ALA A 50 11.16 -2.29 12.00
N THR A 51 10.59 -3.47 11.73
CA THR A 51 10.93 -4.72 12.44
C THR A 51 12.00 -5.54 11.70
N ARG A 52 12.16 -5.34 10.39
CA ARG A 52 13.08 -6.11 9.54
C ARG A 52 14.41 -5.39 9.34
N ARG A 53 15.49 -6.17 9.22
CA ARG A 53 16.82 -5.69 8.78
C ARG A 53 16.98 -5.93 7.27
N ASN A 54 17.82 -5.12 6.61
CA ASN A 54 18.09 -5.20 5.16
C ASN A 54 16.85 -5.00 4.26
N VAL A 55 15.94 -4.13 4.67
CA VAL A 55 14.78 -3.72 3.87
C VAL A 55 14.97 -2.27 3.38
N PRO A 56 14.31 -1.87 2.29
CA PRO A 56 14.32 -0.47 1.88
C PRO A 56 13.71 0.43 2.96
N ASP A 57 14.22 1.65 3.05
CA ASP A 57 13.63 2.66 3.93
C ASP A 57 12.18 2.95 3.53
N MET A 58 11.34 3.13 4.54
CA MET A 58 9.96 3.56 4.32
C MET A 58 9.97 4.96 3.68
N ILE A 59 8.98 5.22 2.82
CA ILE A 59 8.82 6.56 2.26
C ILE A 59 8.49 7.57 3.35
N THR A 60 8.96 8.80 3.18
CA THR A 60 8.73 9.89 4.13
C THR A 60 7.25 10.30 4.17
N SER A 61 6.84 10.92 5.29
CA SER A 61 5.48 11.46 5.43
C SER A 61 5.12 12.49 4.34
N SER A 62 6.11 13.25 3.85
CA SER A 62 5.93 14.17 2.71
C SER A 62 5.55 13.43 1.42
N LYS A 63 6.21 12.31 1.12
CA LYS A 63 5.87 11.48 -0.05
C LYS A 63 4.51 10.80 0.11
N LEU A 64 4.14 10.38 1.32
CA LEU A 64 2.79 9.88 1.60
C LEU A 64 1.71 10.95 1.36
N SER A 65 1.97 12.21 1.71
CA SER A 65 1.05 13.30 1.40
C SER A 65 0.86 13.46 -0.11
N VAL A 66 1.95 13.50 -0.86
CA VAL A 66 1.90 13.59 -2.33
C VAL A 66 1.12 12.43 -2.93
N ILE A 67 1.29 11.20 -2.42
CA ILE A 67 0.50 10.04 -2.88
C ILE A 67 -1.00 10.26 -2.64
N ARG A 68 -1.39 10.81 -1.49
CA ARG A 68 -2.82 11.10 -1.20
C ARG A 68 -3.37 12.17 -2.13
N ASP A 69 -2.60 13.21 -2.41
CA ASP A 69 -2.98 14.27 -3.34
C ASP A 69 -3.14 13.71 -4.76
N LEU A 70 -2.22 12.85 -5.20
CA LEU A 70 -2.30 12.17 -6.49
C LEU A 70 -3.51 11.26 -6.59
N ILE A 71 -3.82 10.48 -5.55
CA ILE A 71 -5.03 9.66 -5.51
C ILE A 71 -6.25 10.55 -5.68
N MET A 72 -6.39 11.59 -4.85
CA MET A 72 -7.53 12.51 -4.90
C MET A 72 -7.71 13.16 -6.28
N LEU A 73 -6.60 13.56 -6.91
CA LEU A 73 -6.62 14.23 -8.21
C LEU A 73 -6.93 13.26 -9.37
N LEU A 74 -6.48 12.01 -9.28
CA LEU A 74 -6.61 11.03 -10.37
C LEU A 74 -7.86 10.15 -10.26
N THR A 75 -8.42 9.95 -9.06
CA THR A 75 -9.65 9.15 -8.84
C THR A 75 -10.81 9.58 -9.74
N PRO A 76 -11.09 10.88 -10.00
CA PRO A 76 -12.16 11.29 -10.91
C PRO A 76 -11.97 10.88 -12.38
N PHE A 77 -10.74 10.53 -12.78
CA PHE A 77 -10.39 10.16 -14.16
C PHE A 77 -10.22 8.64 -14.35
N LYS A 78 -10.48 7.87 -13.30
CA LYS A 78 -10.45 6.41 -13.32
C LYS A 78 -11.78 5.84 -13.78
#